data_AF-A0A9E2NWZ0-F1
#
_entry.id   AF-A0A9E2NWZ0-F1
#
_cell.length_a   1.000
_cell.length_b   1.000
_cell.length_c   1.000
_cell.angle_alpha   90.00
_cell.angle_beta   90.00
_cell.angle_gamma   90.00
#
_symmetry.space_group_name_H-M   'P 1'
#
loop_
_entity.id
_entity.type
_entity.pdbx_description
1 polymer ?
#
loop_
_entity_poly.entity_id
_entity_poly.type
_entity_poly.pdbx_seq_one_letter_code
_entity_poly.pdbx_strand_id
1 'polypeptide(L)'
;MKRLVVGLFAVVMFISCSSLEKGTSLEQKYSITKESAKNWDKTIIQVVKGESLIEDWYGNENPIIYLRKTGKMSEKDFNFLTSLEKKDATAITDEEYNDFVDLVKKYNKKLPRKFYLADENLKNPKGLVDRMVRESFVKMDNPSTHIKNVVATQEEWEQIVVFSQQNDLSEKDTKKLRKMLNKFIKRDEFYDERAWYNREISERVIEITNIDAKENITSLEKNNVNAKALYIAYPEYFSTLEKWDD
;
A
#
# COMPACT_ATOMS: atom_id res chain seq x y z
N MET A 1 11.91 29.93 -43.31
CA MET A 1 10.92 30.20 -42.23
C MET A 1 9.54 29.86 -42.80
N LYS A 2 8.68 28.96 -42.30
CA LYS A 2 8.48 28.28 -41.01
C LYS A 2 7.90 26.88 -41.33
N ARG A 3 8.60 25.79 -40.97
CA ARG A 3 8.22 24.81 -39.91
C ARG A 3 6.77 24.29 -39.98
N LEU A 4 6.62 23.12 -40.59
CA LEU A 4 5.52 22.18 -40.40
C LEU A 4 5.56 21.67 -38.95
N VAL A 5 4.54 22.00 -38.17
CA VAL A 5 4.37 21.52 -36.80
C VAL A 5 3.68 20.15 -36.88
N VAL A 6 4.42 19.13 -36.48
CA VAL A 6 3.95 17.76 -36.25
C VAL A 6 2.99 17.79 -35.05
N GLY A 7 1.75 17.35 -35.26
CA GLY A 7 0.77 17.16 -34.20
C GLY A 7 1.14 15.95 -33.34
N LEU A 8 1.46 16.20 -32.08
CA LEU A 8 1.77 15.22 -31.06
C LEU A 8 0.45 14.58 -30.58
N PHE A 9 0.17 13.33 -30.94
CA PHE A 9 -0.89 12.54 -30.32
C PHE A 9 -0.40 12.05 -28.95
N ALA A 10 -0.62 12.85 -27.90
CA ALA A 10 -0.51 12.40 -26.52
C ALA A 10 -1.88 11.90 -26.06
N VAL A 11 -2.11 10.59 -26.16
CA VAL A 11 -3.22 9.93 -25.48
C VAL A 11 -2.69 9.43 -24.15
N VAL A 12 -2.76 10.28 -23.13
CA VAL A 12 -2.64 9.85 -21.73
C VAL A 12 -4.05 9.51 -21.26
N MET A 13 -4.45 8.26 -21.43
CA MET A 13 -5.67 7.72 -20.83
C MET A 13 -5.34 7.28 -19.40
N PHE A 14 -5.53 8.17 -18.43
CA PHE A 14 -5.72 7.75 -17.03
C PHE A 14 -7.16 7.27 -16.89
N ILE A 15 -7.39 5.98 -17.17
CA ILE A 15 -8.65 5.33 -16.77
C ILE A 15 -8.45 4.81 -15.34
N SER A 16 -8.72 5.68 -14.37
CA SER A 16 -9.16 5.21 -13.06
C SER A 16 -10.63 4.80 -13.19
N CYS A 17 -10.88 3.54 -13.54
CA CYS A 17 -12.19 2.90 -13.35
C CYS A 17 -11.99 1.70 -12.44
N SER A 18 -12.09 1.96 -11.14
CA SER A 18 -12.22 0.94 -10.11
C SER A 18 -13.67 0.44 -10.10
N SER A 19 -14.03 -0.34 -11.12
CA SER A 19 -15.15 -1.28 -11.19
C SER A 19 -15.36 -1.64 -12.66
N LEU A 20 -15.47 -2.94 -12.98
CA LEU A 20 -15.64 -3.53 -14.32
C LEU A 20 -14.38 -3.92 -15.11
N GLU A 21 -13.60 -4.89 -14.59
CA GLU A 21 -13.04 -5.97 -15.42
C GLU A 21 -12.95 -7.27 -14.59
N LYS A 22 -14.08 -7.76 -14.08
CA LYS A 22 -14.13 -9.15 -13.60
C LYS A 22 -14.16 -10.06 -14.84
N GLY A 23 -12.98 -10.42 -15.36
CA GLY A 23 -12.85 -11.44 -16.40
C GLY A 23 -11.77 -11.21 -17.45
N THR A 24 -11.17 -10.03 -17.54
CA THR A 24 -10.11 -9.72 -18.50
C THR A 24 -8.77 -10.20 -17.96
N SER A 25 -8.00 -10.97 -18.72
CA SER A 25 -6.66 -11.39 -18.29
C SER A 25 -5.72 -10.17 -18.17
N LEU A 26 -4.63 -10.26 -17.39
CA LEU A 26 -3.66 -9.16 -17.31
C LEU A 26 -3.09 -8.82 -18.69
N GLU A 27 -2.93 -9.83 -19.53
CA GLU A 27 -2.48 -9.71 -20.91
C GLU A 27 -3.40 -8.84 -21.74
N GLN A 28 -4.71 -9.02 -21.59
CA GLN A 28 -5.71 -8.23 -22.29
C GLN A 28 -5.79 -6.81 -21.70
N LYS A 29 -5.89 -6.70 -20.37
CA LYS A 29 -6.02 -5.42 -19.66
C LYS A 29 -4.87 -4.46 -19.95
N TYR A 30 -3.64 -4.98 -20.01
CA TYR A 30 -2.43 -4.21 -20.26
C TYR A 30 -1.89 -4.34 -21.69
N SER A 31 -2.62 -5.02 -22.59
CA SER A 31 -2.20 -5.24 -23.98
C SER A 31 -0.77 -5.80 -24.08
N ILE A 32 -0.46 -6.83 -23.29
CA ILE A 32 0.88 -7.42 -23.19
C ILE A 32 1.18 -8.20 -24.47
N THR A 33 2.23 -7.81 -25.19
CA THR A 33 2.69 -8.44 -26.43
C THR A 33 4.12 -8.96 -26.32
N LYS A 34 4.66 -9.56 -27.38
CA LYS A 34 6.09 -9.92 -27.46
C LYS A 34 7.00 -8.69 -27.33
N GLU A 35 6.58 -7.53 -27.82
CA GLU A 35 7.33 -6.28 -27.62
C GLU A 35 7.32 -5.88 -26.13
N SER A 36 6.24 -6.14 -25.40
CA SER A 36 6.18 -5.96 -23.95
C SER A 36 7.12 -6.91 -23.22
N ALA A 37 7.29 -8.14 -23.70
CA ALA A 37 8.25 -9.11 -23.16
C ALA A 37 9.71 -8.68 -23.39
N LYS A 38 10.02 -8.04 -24.53
CA LYS A 38 11.31 -7.37 -24.75
C LYS A 38 11.51 -6.21 -23.77
N ASN A 39 10.48 -5.41 -23.54
CA ASN A 39 10.47 -4.30 -22.58
C ASN A 39 9.92 -4.73 -21.20
N TRP A 40 10.41 -5.88 -20.70
CA TRP A 40 9.84 -6.55 -19.54
C TRP A 40 9.83 -5.68 -18.28
N ASP A 41 10.85 -4.85 -18.09
CA ASP A 41 11.05 -4.00 -16.92
C ASP A 41 9.89 -2.99 -16.79
N LYS A 42 9.61 -2.25 -17.87
CA LYS A 42 8.52 -1.28 -17.97
C LYS A 42 7.18 -1.97 -17.82
N THR A 43 7.02 -3.13 -18.47
CA THR A 43 5.76 -3.88 -18.43
C THR A 43 5.45 -4.35 -17.01
N ILE A 44 6.40 -4.98 -16.31
CA ILE A 44 6.18 -5.42 -14.92
C ILE A 44 5.92 -4.22 -14.01
N ILE A 45 6.67 -3.12 -14.14
CA ILE A 45 6.43 -1.92 -13.34
C ILE A 45 5.01 -1.39 -13.55
N GLN A 46 4.57 -1.27 -14.81
CA GLN A 46 3.24 -0.78 -15.16
C GLN A 46 2.14 -1.69 -14.59
N VAL A 47 2.26 -3.00 -14.78
CA VAL A 47 1.24 -3.96 -14.32
C VAL A 47 1.19 -3.98 -12.79
N VAL A 48 2.32 -4.09 -12.09
CA VAL A 48 2.34 -4.12 -10.62
C VAL A 48 1.76 -2.84 -10.03
N LYS A 49 2.12 -1.66 -10.58
CA LYS A 49 1.54 -0.39 -10.12
C LYS A 49 0.04 -0.32 -10.39
N GLY A 50 -0.39 -0.72 -11.59
CA GLY A 50 -1.80 -0.64 -11.99
C GLY A 50 -2.72 -1.65 -11.29
N GLU A 51 -2.18 -2.78 -10.84
CA GLU A 51 -2.89 -3.78 -10.04
C GLU A 51 -2.84 -3.48 -8.54
N SER A 52 -2.02 -2.53 -8.11
CA SER A 52 -1.90 -2.18 -6.68
C SER A 52 -2.92 -1.15 -6.26
N LEU A 53 -3.58 -1.39 -5.13
CA LEU A 53 -4.49 -0.40 -4.54
C LEU A 53 -3.72 0.79 -3.96
N ILE A 54 -2.59 0.52 -3.30
CA ILE A 54 -1.68 1.51 -2.72
C ILE A 54 -0.23 1.08 -2.97
N GLU A 55 0.69 2.05 -3.01
CA GLU A 55 2.11 1.78 -3.30
C GLU A 55 2.79 0.86 -2.27
N ASP A 56 2.27 0.82 -1.04
CA ASP A 56 2.78 -0.03 0.05
C ASP A 56 2.65 -1.53 -0.27
N TRP A 57 1.80 -1.94 -1.22
CA TRP A 57 1.72 -3.34 -1.68
C TRP A 57 3.03 -3.82 -2.35
N TYR A 58 3.79 -2.89 -2.93
CA TYR A 58 5.11 -3.13 -3.52
C TYR A 58 6.21 -2.34 -2.82
N GLY A 59 6.01 -1.93 -1.57
CA GLY A 59 7.07 -1.35 -0.76
C GLY A 59 7.38 0.12 -1.00
N ASN A 60 6.49 0.86 -1.69
CA ASN A 60 6.67 2.27 -1.99
C ASN A 60 8.03 2.57 -2.69
N GLU A 61 8.50 1.62 -3.51
CA GLU A 61 9.73 1.74 -4.29
C GLU A 61 9.53 1.24 -5.73
N ASN A 62 10.59 1.11 -6.51
CA ASN A 62 10.47 0.50 -7.82
C ASN A 62 10.01 -0.98 -7.68
N PRO A 63 8.91 -1.40 -8.34
CA PRO A 63 8.41 -2.76 -8.24
C PRO A 63 9.45 -3.86 -8.49
N ILE A 64 10.39 -3.66 -9.42
CA ILE A 64 11.44 -4.64 -9.70
C ILE A 64 12.38 -4.77 -8.51
N ILE A 65 12.74 -3.65 -7.87
CA ILE A 65 13.60 -3.66 -6.67
C ILE A 65 12.89 -4.40 -5.54
N TYR A 66 11.61 -4.09 -5.29
CA TYR A 66 10.80 -4.79 -4.31
C TYR A 66 10.72 -6.30 -4.57
N LEU A 67 10.40 -6.70 -5.80
CA LEU A 67 10.28 -8.11 -6.19
C LEU A 67 11.59 -8.87 -5.97
N ARG A 68 12.74 -8.24 -6.24
CA ARG A 68 14.06 -8.84 -6.02
C ARG A 68 14.43 -8.93 -4.55
N LYS A 69 14.26 -7.84 -3.78
CA LYS A 69 14.58 -7.81 -2.33
C LYS A 69 13.74 -8.78 -1.52
N THR A 70 12.48 -8.98 -1.93
CA THR A 70 11.56 -9.93 -1.28
C THR A 70 11.73 -11.37 -1.77
N GLY A 71 12.62 -11.63 -2.73
CA GLY A 71 12.82 -12.95 -3.33
C GLY A 71 11.66 -13.43 -4.21
N LYS A 72 10.62 -12.60 -4.44
CA LYS A 72 9.50 -12.92 -5.34
C LYS A 72 9.99 -13.11 -6.78
N MET A 73 10.98 -12.32 -7.20
CA MET A 73 11.73 -12.48 -8.45
C MET A 73 13.05 -13.19 -8.14
N SER A 74 13.14 -14.45 -8.56
CA SER A 74 14.36 -15.25 -8.39
C SER A 74 15.47 -14.78 -9.33
N GLU A 75 16.72 -15.17 -9.07
CA GLU A 75 17.83 -14.92 -10.00
C GLU A 75 17.59 -15.60 -11.35
N LYS A 76 16.99 -16.80 -11.36
CA LYS A 76 16.58 -17.50 -12.60
C LYS A 76 15.56 -16.68 -13.38
N ASP A 77 14.53 -16.16 -12.70
CA ASP A 77 13.50 -15.33 -13.34
C ASP A 77 14.15 -14.07 -13.93
N PHE A 78 15.01 -13.39 -13.17
CA PHE A 78 15.71 -12.18 -13.60
C PHE A 78 16.62 -12.42 -14.81
N ASN A 79 17.36 -13.53 -14.83
CA ASN A 79 18.21 -13.92 -15.94
C ASN A 79 17.40 -14.22 -17.21
N PHE A 80 16.26 -14.91 -17.06
CA PHE A 80 15.32 -15.13 -18.15
C PHE A 80 14.80 -13.80 -18.71
N LEU A 81 14.30 -12.90 -17.85
CA LEU A 81 13.79 -11.59 -18.26
C LEU A 81 14.85 -10.75 -19.00
N THR A 82 16.07 -10.71 -18.46
CA THR A 82 17.22 -10.02 -19.09
C THR A 82 17.60 -10.65 -20.44
N SER A 83 17.34 -11.94 -20.65
CA SER A 83 17.58 -12.59 -21.94
C SER A 83 16.58 -12.13 -23.01
N LEU A 84 15.33 -11.83 -22.64
CA LEU A 84 14.30 -11.33 -23.56
C LEU A 84 14.62 -9.92 -24.06
N GLU A 85 15.15 -9.07 -23.19
CA GLU A 85 15.55 -7.68 -23.53
C GLU A 85 16.59 -7.64 -24.67
N LYS A 86 17.45 -8.65 -24.75
CA LYS A 86 18.52 -8.76 -25.75
C LYS A 86 18.05 -9.28 -27.11
N LYS A 87 16.81 -9.76 -27.21
CA LYS A 87 16.25 -10.32 -28.44
C LYS A 87 15.49 -9.26 -29.24
N ASP A 88 15.35 -9.51 -30.53
CA ASP A 88 14.30 -8.88 -31.31
C ASP A 88 12.93 -9.49 -30.95
N ALA A 89 11.91 -8.64 -30.86
CA ALA A 89 10.57 -9.10 -30.45
C ALA A 89 9.96 -10.12 -31.41
N THR A 90 10.34 -10.09 -32.69
CA THR A 90 9.96 -11.10 -33.69
C THR A 90 10.61 -12.46 -33.47
N ALA A 91 11.74 -12.50 -32.74
CA ALA A 91 12.48 -13.71 -32.41
C ALA A 91 12.11 -14.30 -31.04
N ILE A 92 11.26 -13.62 -30.25
CA ILE A 92 10.69 -14.17 -29.03
C ILE A 92 9.67 -15.25 -29.40
N THR A 93 9.87 -16.47 -28.90
CA THR A 93 8.97 -17.58 -29.20
C THR A 93 7.65 -17.44 -28.44
N ASP A 94 6.61 -18.18 -28.84
CA ASP A 94 5.35 -18.18 -28.11
C ASP A 94 5.51 -18.78 -26.70
N GLU A 95 6.40 -19.77 -26.55
CA GLU A 95 6.75 -20.36 -25.26
C GLU A 95 7.39 -19.33 -24.33
N GLU A 96 8.40 -18.59 -24.80
CA GLU A 96 9.05 -17.54 -24.02
C GLU A 96 8.09 -16.39 -23.65
N TYR A 97 7.20 -16.04 -24.57
CA TYR A 97 6.16 -15.05 -24.29
C TYR A 97 5.20 -15.55 -23.20
N ASN A 98 4.77 -16.81 -23.26
CA ASN A 98 3.89 -17.40 -22.25
C ASN A 98 4.59 -17.47 -20.87
N ASP A 99 5.86 -17.87 -20.84
CA ASP A 99 6.67 -17.87 -19.61
C ASP A 99 6.77 -16.47 -19.00
N PHE A 100 6.96 -15.43 -19.83
CA PHE A 100 6.96 -14.04 -19.39
C PHE A 100 5.60 -13.63 -18.79
N VAL A 101 4.51 -13.94 -19.49
CA VAL A 101 3.15 -13.68 -19.02
C VAL A 101 2.87 -14.37 -17.67
N ASP A 102 3.33 -15.59 -17.51
CA ASP A 102 3.18 -16.35 -16.26
C ASP A 102 3.97 -15.72 -15.11
N LEU A 103 5.15 -15.16 -15.38
CA LEU A 103 5.89 -14.35 -14.39
C LEU A 103 5.12 -13.07 -14.02
N VAL A 104 4.55 -12.36 -15.00
CA VAL A 104 3.71 -11.17 -14.73
C VAL A 104 2.55 -11.57 -13.81
N LYS A 105 1.81 -12.64 -14.13
CA LYS A 105 0.74 -13.15 -13.25
C LYS A 105 1.24 -13.54 -11.87
N LYS A 106 2.36 -14.26 -11.79
CA LYS A 106 2.99 -14.69 -10.53
C LYS A 106 3.30 -13.50 -9.63
N TYR A 107 3.84 -12.42 -10.17
CA TYR A 107 4.21 -11.23 -9.39
C TYR A 107 3.00 -10.45 -8.88
N ASN A 108 1.84 -10.58 -9.52
CA ASN A 108 0.60 -9.89 -9.15
C ASN A 108 -0.35 -10.73 -8.26
N LYS A 109 -0.22 -12.07 -8.25
CA LYS A 109 -1.16 -13.01 -7.57
C LYS A 109 -1.40 -12.77 -6.08
N LYS A 110 -0.52 -12.04 -5.39
CA LYS A 110 -0.62 -11.71 -3.95
C LYS A 110 -0.40 -10.23 -3.66
N LEU A 111 -0.57 -9.35 -4.65
CA LEU A 111 -0.55 -7.92 -4.37
C LEU A 111 -1.76 -7.51 -3.52
N PRO A 112 -3.00 -7.95 -3.83
CA PRO A 112 -4.12 -7.72 -2.94
C PRO A 112 -3.92 -8.40 -1.58
N ARG A 113 -3.70 -7.57 -0.56
CA ARG A 113 -3.43 -8.03 0.80
C ARG A 113 -4.05 -7.10 1.84
N LYS A 114 -4.36 -7.67 3.01
CA LYS A 114 -4.69 -6.88 4.18
C LYS A 114 -3.39 -6.52 4.91
N PHE A 115 -3.46 -5.52 5.76
CA PHE A 115 -2.37 -5.13 6.63
C PHE A 115 -2.77 -5.33 8.07
N TYR A 116 -1.90 -6.03 8.81
CA TYR A 116 -2.04 -6.27 10.24
C TYR A 116 -0.72 -6.00 10.96
N LEU A 117 -0.78 -5.32 12.10
CA LEU A 117 0.39 -5.16 12.95
C LEU A 117 0.78 -6.50 13.59
N ALA A 118 1.98 -6.97 13.28
CA ALA A 118 2.71 -8.01 13.98
C ALA A 118 3.56 -7.44 15.13
N ASP A 119 4.15 -8.33 15.94
CA ASP A 119 4.85 -7.93 17.17
C ASP A 119 6.08 -7.05 16.86
N GLU A 120 6.80 -7.37 15.78
CA GLU A 120 7.98 -6.66 15.28
C GLU A 120 7.70 -5.31 14.63
N ASN A 121 6.42 -4.98 14.34
CA ASN A 121 6.08 -3.74 13.67
C ASN A 121 6.03 -2.54 14.60
N LEU A 122 5.91 -2.75 15.92
CA LEU A 122 5.92 -1.68 16.94
C LEU A 122 7.35 -1.39 17.40
N LYS A 123 7.95 -0.31 16.88
CA LYS A 123 9.34 0.07 17.20
C LYS A 123 9.50 0.67 18.59
N ASN A 124 8.54 1.47 19.02
CA ASN A 124 8.56 2.17 20.31
C ASN A 124 7.14 2.26 20.90
N PRO A 125 6.63 1.16 21.51
CA PRO A 125 5.25 1.10 21.98
C PRO A 125 4.99 2.10 23.13
N LYS A 126 5.97 2.35 24.00
CA LYS A 126 5.84 3.36 25.07
C LYS A 126 5.70 4.77 24.51
N GLY A 127 6.61 5.17 23.62
CA GLY A 127 6.55 6.48 23.00
C GLY A 127 5.28 6.70 22.18
N LEU A 128 4.72 5.62 21.61
CA LEU A 128 3.44 5.67 20.89
C LEU A 128 2.30 6.06 21.85
N VAL A 129 2.11 5.34 22.96
CA VAL A 129 1.01 5.65 23.89
C VAL A 129 1.17 7.03 24.52
N ASP A 130 2.40 7.48 24.79
CA ASP A 130 2.66 8.83 25.28
C ASP A 130 2.25 9.89 24.27
N ARG A 131 2.56 9.66 23.00
CA ARG A 131 2.18 10.56 21.91
C ARG A 131 0.67 10.60 21.74
N MET A 132 0.01 9.44 21.72
CA MET A 132 -1.45 9.34 21.61
C MET A 132 -2.13 10.13 22.72
N VAL A 133 -1.73 9.91 23.98
CA VAL A 133 -2.33 10.61 25.13
C VAL A 133 -2.05 12.11 25.05
N ARG A 134 -0.80 12.52 24.81
CA ARG A 134 -0.42 13.94 24.72
C ARG A 134 -1.18 14.68 23.62
N GLU A 135 -1.25 14.11 22.42
CA GLU A 135 -1.92 14.73 21.27
C GLU A 135 -3.45 14.73 21.41
N SER A 136 -4.03 13.83 22.23
CA SER A 136 -5.47 13.80 22.52
C SER A 136 -6.01 14.99 23.33
N PHE A 137 -5.12 15.82 23.90
CA PHE A 137 -5.51 17.04 24.63
C PHE A 137 -5.39 18.30 23.77
N VAL A 138 -4.91 18.18 22.52
CA VAL A 138 -4.85 19.30 21.59
C VAL A 138 -6.27 19.68 21.17
N LYS A 139 -6.57 20.99 21.15
CA LYS A 139 -7.91 21.50 20.81
C LYS A 139 -8.30 21.24 19.36
N MET A 140 -7.32 21.29 18.45
CA MET A 140 -7.53 21.00 17.05
C MET A 140 -7.63 19.50 16.86
N ASP A 141 -8.65 19.07 16.12
CA ASP A 141 -8.89 17.67 15.86
C ASP A 141 -7.73 17.04 15.07
N ASN A 142 -7.31 15.86 15.46
CA ASN A 142 -6.16 15.13 14.97
C ASN A 142 -6.38 13.62 15.20
N PRO A 143 -5.52 12.72 14.68
CA PRO A 143 -5.76 11.29 14.79
C PRO A 143 -5.91 10.81 16.25
N SER A 144 -5.17 11.40 17.19
CA SER A 144 -5.23 11.01 18.60
C SER A 144 -6.52 11.46 19.29
N THR A 145 -7.04 12.64 18.97
CA THR A 145 -8.34 13.11 19.49
C THR A 145 -9.49 12.31 18.88
N HIS A 146 -9.44 12.04 17.58
CA HIS A 146 -10.43 11.20 16.90
C HIS A 146 -10.45 9.78 17.45
N ILE A 147 -9.27 9.16 17.60
CA ILE A 147 -9.16 7.83 18.19
C ILE A 147 -9.75 7.80 19.61
N LYS A 148 -9.47 8.81 20.44
CA LYS A 148 -10.02 8.90 21.80
C LYS A 148 -11.54 9.05 21.82
N ASN A 149 -12.08 9.93 20.99
CA ASN A 149 -13.46 10.41 21.12
C ASN A 149 -14.47 9.58 20.32
N VAL A 150 -14.01 8.93 19.23
CA VAL A 150 -14.89 8.27 18.26
C VAL A 150 -14.54 6.79 18.14
N VAL A 151 -13.26 6.47 17.95
CA VAL A 151 -12.84 5.10 17.64
C VAL A 151 -12.80 4.22 18.88
N ALA A 152 -12.04 4.60 19.90
CA ALA A 152 -11.78 3.80 21.08
C ALA A 152 -13.01 3.76 21.99
N THR A 153 -13.30 2.59 22.55
CA THR A 153 -14.21 2.52 23.69
C THR A 153 -13.56 3.19 24.90
N GLN A 154 -14.38 3.58 25.90
CA GLN A 154 -13.87 4.16 27.14
C GLN A 154 -12.81 3.27 27.80
N GLU A 155 -13.07 1.97 27.93
CA GLU A 155 -12.13 1.00 28.52
C GLU A 155 -10.82 0.89 27.73
N GLU A 156 -10.90 0.88 26.40
CA GLU A 156 -9.70 0.83 25.54
C GLU A 156 -8.85 2.10 25.69
N TRP A 157 -9.50 3.27 25.75
CA TRP A 157 -8.78 4.53 25.96
C TRP A 157 -8.17 4.63 27.36
N GLU A 158 -8.90 4.25 28.41
CA GLU A 158 -8.38 4.19 29.77
C GLU A 158 -7.15 3.27 29.86
N GLN A 159 -7.17 2.14 29.15
CA GLN A 159 -6.03 1.23 29.06
C GLN A 159 -4.81 1.88 28.36
N ILE A 160 -5.01 2.70 27.32
CA ILE A 160 -3.95 3.51 26.70
C ILE A 160 -3.37 4.53 27.70
N VAL A 161 -4.24 5.20 28.48
CA VAL A 161 -3.78 6.13 29.53
C VAL A 161 -2.96 5.40 30.58
N VAL A 162 -3.40 4.24 31.04
CA VAL A 162 -2.64 3.39 31.98
C VAL A 162 -1.28 3.03 31.40
N PHE A 163 -1.20 2.63 30.12
CA PHE A 163 0.08 2.36 29.48
C PHE A 163 1.00 3.58 29.43
N SER A 164 0.45 4.79 29.17
CA SER A 164 1.25 6.02 29.11
C SER A 164 1.86 6.42 30.46
N GLN A 165 1.23 6.02 31.58
CA GLN A 165 1.69 6.33 32.93
C GLN A 165 2.80 5.37 33.42
N GLN A 166 3.05 4.26 32.73
CA GLN A 166 4.13 3.35 33.07
C GLN A 166 5.49 3.98 32.74
N ASN A 167 6.58 3.44 33.29
CA ASN A 167 7.93 3.85 32.86
C ASN A 167 8.25 3.29 31.47
N ASP A 168 7.86 2.04 31.22
CA ASP A 168 7.99 1.35 29.93
C ASP A 168 6.90 0.26 29.81
N LEU A 169 6.65 -0.25 28.61
CA LEU A 169 5.67 -1.31 28.36
C LEU A 169 6.34 -2.68 28.37
N SER A 170 5.78 -3.60 29.14
CA SER A 170 6.17 -5.02 29.08
C SER A 170 5.83 -5.64 27.71
N GLU A 171 6.41 -6.80 27.38
CA GLU A 171 6.01 -7.57 26.18
C GLU A 171 4.50 -7.88 26.19
N LYS A 172 3.96 -8.20 27.36
CA LYS A 172 2.52 -8.48 27.54
C LYS A 172 1.68 -7.25 27.21
N ASP A 173 2.10 -6.08 27.67
CA ASP A 173 1.36 -4.84 27.44
C ASP A 173 1.55 -4.32 26.01
N THR A 174 2.74 -4.48 25.43
CA THR A 174 2.99 -4.26 24.00
C THR A 174 2.07 -5.13 23.14
N LYS A 175 1.90 -6.41 23.47
CA LYS A 175 0.97 -7.31 22.77
C LYS A 175 -0.49 -6.89 22.92
N LYS A 176 -0.89 -6.37 24.08
CA LYS A 176 -2.24 -5.83 24.30
C LYS A 176 -2.46 -4.56 23.46
N LEU A 177 -1.52 -3.62 23.49
CA LEU A 177 -1.56 -2.42 22.67
C LEU A 177 -1.69 -2.77 21.19
N ARG A 178 -0.84 -3.67 20.68
CA ARG A 178 -0.92 -4.15 19.29
C ARG A 178 -2.30 -4.70 18.94
N LYS A 179 -2.84 -5.57 19.80
CA LYS A 179 -4.19 -6.15 19.59
C LYS A 179 -5.26 -5.06 19.56
N MET A 180 -5.13 -4.03 20.38
CA MET A 180 -6.05 -2.89 20.39
C MET A 180 -5.95 -2.08 19.09
N LEU A 181 -4.73 -1.74 18.65
CA LEU A 181 -4.51 -1.04 17.38
C LEU A 181 -5.05 -1.84 16.18
N ASN A 182 -4.83 -3.16 16.15
CA ASN A 182 -5.40 -4.05 15.13
C ASN A 182 -6.93 -4.15 15.18
N LYS A 183 -7.57 -3.90 16.32
CA LYS A 183 -9.03 -3.77 16.41
C LYS A 183 -9.47 -2.43 15.85
N PHE A 184 -8.76 -1.35 16.18
CA PHE A 184 -9.08 0.00 15.70
C PHE A 184 -9.09 0.08 14.17
N ILE A 185 -8.07 -0.46 13.49
CA ILE A 185 -8.03 -0.43 12.02
C ILE A 185 -9.13 -1.26 11.32
N LYS A 186 -9.92 -2.03 12.08
CA LYS A 186 -11.08 -2.78 11.57
C LYS A 186 -12.40 -2.03 11.75
N ARG A 187 -12.41 -0.90 12.46
CA ARG A 187 -13.59 -0.07 12.69
C ARG A 187 -13.82 0.84 11.49
N ASP A 188 -15.08 1.02 11.12
CA ASP A 188 -15.45 1.80 9.93
C ASP A 188 -15.16 3.29 10.12
N GLU A 189 -15.30 3.75 11.36
CA GLU A 189 -15.05 5.10 11.84
C GLU A 189 -13.56 5.41 12.13
N PHE A 190 -12.62 4.49 11.84
CA PHE A 190 -11.22 4.69 12.20
C PHE A 190 -10.58 5.89 11.51
N TYR A 191 -10.69 5.96 10.19
CA TYR A 191 -10.16 7.05 9.39
C TYR A 191 -11.15 8.21 9.36
N ASP A 192 -10.65 9.41 9.65
CA ASP A 192 -11.38 10.66 9.47
C ASP A 192 -10.52 11.62 8.64
N GLU A 193 -11.08 12.09 7.53
CA GLU A 193 -10.37 12.93 6.57
C GLU A 193 -9.79 14.19 7.24
N ARG A 194 -10.60 14.88 8.05
CA ARG A 194 -10.24 16.16 8.67
C ARG A 194 -9.12 15.97 9.69
N ALA A 195 -9.25 14.98 10.56
CA ALA A 195 -8.25 14.67 11.58
C ALA A 195 -6.90 14.30 10.94
N TRP A 196 -6.91 13.57 9.82
CA TRP A 196 -5.67 13.19 9.12
C TRP A 196 -5.04 14.33 8.31
N TYR A 197 -5.82 15.21 7.68
CA TYR A 197 -5.25 16.41 7.05
C TYR A 197 -4.63 17.39 8.05
N ASN A 198 -5.20 17.47 9.25
CA ASN A 198 -4.63 18.26 10.35
C ASN A 198 -3.30 17.68 10.87
N ARG A 199 -3.08 16.39 10.64
CA ARG A 199 -1.81 15.72 10.94
C ARG A 199 -0.78 16.00 9.84
N GLU A 200 -1.18 15.86 8.59
CA GLU A 200 -0.30 15.97 7.43
C GLU A 200 -1.07 16.27 6.15
N ILE A 201 -0.55 17.19 5.34
CA ILE A 201 -1.04 17.43 3.97
C ILE A 201 -0.05 16.80 3.00
N SER A 202 -0.40 15.65 2.42
CA SER A 202 0.49 14.90 1.54
C SER A 202 -0.26 14.00 0.57
N GLU A 203 0.43 13.53 -0.48
CA GLU A 203 -0.11 12.61 -1.48
C GLU A 203 -0.65 11.32 -0.87
N ARG A 204 0.00 10.79 0.17
CA ARG A 204 -0.44 9.58 0.87
C ARG A 204 -1.74 9.75 1.66
N VAL A 205 -2.05 10.98 2.11
CA VAL A 205 -3.35 11.27 2.73
C VAL A 205 -4.41 11.39 1.64
N ILE A 206 -4.12 12.12 0.56
CA ILE A 206 -5.03 12.26 -0.60
C ILE A 206 -5.40 10.89 -1.18
N GLU A 207 -4.42 9.98 -1.32
CA GLU A 207 -4.64 8.63 -1.82
C GLU A 207 -5.69 7.88 -0.99
N ILE A 208 -5.53 7.82 0.33
CA ILE A 208 -6.47 7.11 1.20
C ILE A 208 -7.83 7.81 1.30
N THR A 209 -7.88 9.15 1.22
CA THR A 209 -9.14 9.90 1.14
C THR A 209 -9.92 9.51 -0.12
N ASN A 210 -9.26 9.45 -1.28
CA ASN A 210 -9.90 9.09 -2.54
C ASN A 210 -10.41 7.64 -2.54
N ILE A 211 -9.71 6.72 -1.86
CA ILE A 211 -10.16 5.34 -1.69
C ILE A 211 -11.37 5.29 -0.75
N ASP A 212 -11.33 6.03 0.35
CA ASP A 212 -12.40 6.05 1.36
C ASP A 212 -13.70 6.68 0.85
N ALA A 213 -13.61 7.66 -0.05
CA ALA A 213 -14.74 8.36 -0.67
C ALA A 213 -15.53 7.52 -1.70
N LYS A 214 -15.10 6.29 -2.02
CA LYS A 214 -15.84 5.40 -2.94
C LYS A 214 -17.17 4.98 -2.32
N GLU A 215 -18.26 5.05 -3.10
CA GLU A 215 -19.60 4.64 -2.63
C GLU A 215 -19.68 3.19 -2.13
N ASN A 216 -18.90 2.28 -2.73
CA ASN A 216 -18.92 0.85 -2.42
C ASN A 216 -17.52 0.33 -2.06
N ILE A 217 -16.94 0.89 -1.00
CA ILE A 217 -15.62 0.45 -0.50
C ILE A 217 -15.68 -1.00 0.00
N THR A 218 -14.74 -1.83 -0.46
CA THR A 218 -14.62 -3.22 0.01
C THR A 218 -13.95 -3.30 1.38
N SER A 219 -14.16 -4.39 2.12
CA SER A 219 -13.47 -4.59 3.40
C SER A 219 -11.94 -4.69 3.28
N LEU A 220 -11.42 -5.04 2.09
CA LEU A 220 -9.99 -5.02 1.81
C LEU A 220 -9.49 -3.58 1.72
N GLU A 221 -10.15 -2.77 0.90
CA GLU A 221 -9.82 -1.35 0.72
C GLU A 221 -9.93 -0.58 2.04
N LYS A 222 -11.00 -0.78 2.81
CA LYS A 222 -11.18 -0.14 4.11
C LYS A 222 -10.06 -0.51 5.09
N ASN A 223 -9.66 -1.79 5.15
CA ASN A 223 -8.52 -2.19 5.97
C ASN A 223 -7.21 -1.49 5.53
N ASN A 224 -7.00 -1.33 4.22
CA ASN A 224 -5.81 -0.69 3.68
C ASN A 224 -5.77 0.82 3.98
N VAL A 225 -6.92 1.51 3.80
CA VAL A 225 -7.12 2.90 4.22
C VAL A 225 -6.77 3.03 5.70
N ASN A 226 -7.38 2.22 6.56
CA ASN A 226 -7.20 2.32 8.00
C ASN A 226 -5.78 1.97 8.46
N ALA A 227 -5.13 0.97 7.87
CA ALA A 227 -3.77 0.60 8.23
C ALA A 227 -2.77 1.69 7.80
N LYS A 228 -2.91 2.23 6.59
CA LYS A 228 -2.10 3.37 6.13
C LYS A 228 -2.37 4.63 6.94
N ALA A 229 -3.63 4.88 7.31
CA ALA A 229 -4.01 5.95 8.21
C ALA A 229 -3.29 5.81 9.58
N LEU A 230 -3.29 4.61 10.18
CA LEU A 230 -2.56 4.38 11.44
C LEU A 230 -1.05 4.66 11.28
N TYR A 231 -0.46 4.23 10.17
CA TYR A 231 0.94 4.51 9.86
C TYR A 231 1.21 6.02 9.69
N ILE A 232 0.34 6.77 9.00
CA ILE A 232 0.45 8.22 8.83
C ILE A 232 0.29 8.97 10.17
N ALA A 233 -0.58 8.49 11.05
CA ALA A 233 -0.77 9.09 12.37
C ALA A 233 0.54 9.04 13.17
N TYR A 234 1.25 7.90 13.17
CA TYR A 234 2.41 7.67 14.03
C TYR A 234 3.60 7.00 13.31
N PRO A 235 4.16 7.61 12.25
CA PRO A 235 5.10 6.93 11.34
C PRO A 235 6.41 6.51 12.00
N GLU A 236 6.88 7.27 12.99
CA GLU A 236 8.12 7.01 13.74
C GLU A 236 8.03 5.76 14.63
N TYR A 237 6.82 5.32 14.97
CA TYR A 237 6.57 4.26 15.94
C TYR A 237 6.33 2.89 15.30
N PHE A 238 6.19 2.86 13.98
CA PHE A 238 5.92 1.65 13.22
C PHE A 238 7.04 1.32 12.23
N SER A 239 7.22 0.05 11.89
CA SER A 239 7.87 -0.34 10.65
C SER A 239 7.06 0.17 9.44
N THR A 240 7.70 0.26 8.27
CA THR A 240 7.02 0.53 7.00
C THR A 240 5.88 -0.46 6.79
N LEU A 241 4.78 0.00 6.18
CA LEU A 241 3.54 -0.77 6.03
C LEU A 241 3.76 -2.07 5.24
N GLU A 242 4.68 -2.05 4.28
CA GLU A 242 5.10 -3.24 3.50
C GLU A 242 5.54 -4.44 4.37
N LYS A 243 6.06 -4.16 5.59
CA LYS A 243 6.59 -5.14 6.55
C LYS A 243 5.53 -5.61 7.55
N TRP A 244 4.33 -5.08 7.47
CA TRP A 244 3.21 -5.58 8.28
C TRP A 244 2.77 -6.93 7.72
N ASP A 245 2.04 -7.70 8.51
CA ASP A 245 1.58 -9.04 8.14
C ASP A 245 0.43 -8.97 7.12
N ASP A 246 0.21 -10.04 6.34
CA ASP A 246 -0.88 -10.17 5.33
C ASP A 246 -2.06 -11.09 5.69
#